data_AF-A0A6L9IRG4-F1
#
_entry.id   AF-A0A6L9IRG4-F1
#
_cell.length_a   1.000
_cell.length_b   1.000
_cell.length_c   1.000
_cell.angle_alpha   90.00
_cell.angle_beta   90.00
_cell.angle_gamma   90.00
#
_symmetry.space_group_name_H-M   'P 1'
#
loop_
_entity.id
_entity.type
_entity.pdbx_description
1 polymer ?
#
loop_
_entity_poly.entity_id
_entity_poly.type
_entity_poly.pdbx_seq_one_letter_code
_entity_poly.pdbx_strand_id
1 'polypeptide(L)' 'MAMHPTVNVEAVSIDQLCQMIIELPNFADDPSLVNEGILNEILREWYEEVSFP' A
#
# COMPACT_ATOMS: atom_id res chain seq x y z
N MET A 1 8.53 3.16 -0.68
CA MET A 1 7.45 3.57 -1.60
C MET A 1 7.85 4.76 -2.49
N ALA A 2 8.97 4.67 -3.22
CA ALA A 2 9.48 5.78 -4.03
C ALA A 2 8.92 5.87 -5.46
N MET A 3 7.97 5.00 -5.84
CA MET A 3 7.46 4.87 -7.22
C MET A 3 6.10 5.54 -7.49
N HIS A 4 5.44 6.12 -6.48
CA HIS A 4 4.13 6.78 -6.65
C HIS A 4 4.05 8.15 -5.94
N PRO A 5 4.89 9.14 -6.29
CA PRO A 5 4.89 10.46 -5.64
C PRO A 5 3.61 11.28 -5.87
N THR A 6 2.72 10.83 -6.76
CA THR A 6 1.45 11.50 -7.11
C THR A 6 0.21 10.76 -6.62
N VAL A 7 0.35 9.58 -5.99
CA VAL A 7 -0.82 8.89 -5.44
C VAL A 7 -1.24 9.59 -4.16
N ASN A 8 -2.49 10.08 -4.14
CA ASN A 8 -3.11 10.59 -2.95
C ASN A 8 -3.45 9.42 -2.01
N VAL A 9 -2.57 9.15 -1.05
CA VAL A 9 -2.72 8.06 -0.06
C VAL A 9 -4.06 8.13 0.67
N GLU A 10 -4.60 9.33 0.95
CA GLU A 10 -5.89 9.50 1.62
C GLU A 10 -7.08 9.03 0.78
N ALA A 11 -6.91 8.94 -0.54
CA ALA A 11 -7.93 8.47 -1.48
C ALA A 11 -7.77 7.00 -1.87
N VAL A 12 -6.71 6.32 -1.39
CA VAL A 12 -6.45 4.91 -1.71
C VAL A 12 -7.36 4.02 -0.88
N SER A 13 -8.19 3.23 -1.56
CA SER A 13 -8.97 2.17 -0.92
C SER A 13 -8.12 0.91 -0.67
N ILE A 14 -8.56 0.07 0.26
CA ILE A 14 -7.91 -1.21 0.59
C ILE A 14 -7.78 -2.14 -0.62
N ASP A 15 -8.79 -2.19 -1.49
CA ASP A 15 -8.77 -3.00 -2.72
C ASP A 15 -7.72 -2.48 -3.73
N GLN A 16 -7.67 -1.15 -3.92
CA GLN A 16 -6.65 -0.52 -4.77
C GLN A 16 -5.24 -0.73 -4.21
N LEU A 17 -5.06 -0.60 -2.89
CA LEU A 17 -3.78 -0.85 -2.24
C LEU A 17 -3.32 -2.30 -2.48
N CYS A 18 -4.22 -3.27 -2.35
CA CYS A 18 -3.93 -4.67 -2.62
C CYS A 18 -3.44 -4.88 -4.05
N GLN A 19 -4.14 -4.33 -5.05
CA GLN A 19 -3.73 -4.40 -6.45
C GLN A 19 -2.36 -3.76 -6.68
N MET A 20 -2.14 -2.56 -6.13
CA MET A 20 -0.87 -1.85 -6.23
C MET A 20 0.30 -2.65 -5.65
N ILE A 21 0.09 -3.34 -4.53
CA ILE A 21 1.10 -4.18 -3.89
C ILE A 21 1.44 -5.40 -4.76
N ILE A 22 0.43 -6.08 -5.29
CA ILE A 22 0.60 -7.29 -6.13
C ILE A 22 1.30 -6.96 -7.46
N GLU A 23 1.08 -5.75 -7.99
CA GLU A 23 1.70 -5.28 -9.22
C GLU A 23 3.16 -4.82 -9.05
N LEU A 24 3.69 -4.75 -7.82
CA LEU A 24 5.08 -4.36 -7.60
C LEU A 24 6.03 -5.40 -8.23
N PRO A 25 7.05 -4.97 -8.99
CA PRO A 25 7.95 -5.89 -9.70
C PRO A 25 8.78 -6.80 -8.79
N ASN A 26 8.85 -6.48 -7.48
CA ASN A 26 9.54 -7.26 -6.46
C ASN A 26 8.59 -7.84 -5.40
N PHE A 27 7.28 -7.85 -5.66
CA PHE A 27 6.33 -8.53 -4.79
C PHE A 27 6.56 -10.04 -4.87
N ALA A 28 6.84 -10.67 -3.73
CA ALA A 28 7.16 -12.09 -3.63
C ALA A 28 6.31 -12.84 -2.59
N ASP A 29 5.35 -12.15 -1.98
CA ASP A 29 4.43 -12.73 -0.99
C ASP A 29 3.20 -13.36 -1.64
N ASP A 30 2.50 -14.18 -0.88
CA ASP A 30 1.27 -14.84 -1.33
C ASP A 30 0.07 -13.89 -1.17
N PRO A 31 -0.58 -13.43 -2.26
CA PRO A 31 -1.73 -12.54 -2.20
C PRO A 31 -2.94 -13.16 -1.50
N SER A 32 -2.99 -14.49 -1.35
CA SER A 32 -4.07 -15.16 -0.60
C SER A 32 -3.96 -15.00 0.91
N LEU A 33 -2.79 -14.60 1.42
CA LEU A 33 -2.56 -14.32 2.84
C LEU A 33 -2.87 -12.86 3.22
N VAL A 34 -3.13 -12.01 2.23
CA VAL A 34 -3.51 -10.62 2.43
C VAL A 34 -4.86 -10.55 3.15
N ASN A 35 -4.91 -9.73 4.19
CA ASN A 35 -6.13 -9.40 4.91
C ASN A 35 -6.18 -7.90 5.17
N GLU A 36 -7.38 -7.40 5.51
CA GLU A 36 -7.61 -5.97 5.76
C GLU A 36 -6.70 -5.41 6.87
N GLY A 37 -6.32 -6.22 7.86
CA GLY A 37 -5.41 -5.79 8.93
C GLY A 37 -4.03 -5.40 8.38
N ILE A 38 -3.41 -6.30 7.61
CA ILE A 38 -2.11 -6.07 6.97
C ILE A 38 -2.18 -4.85 6.04
N LEU A 39 -3.24 -4.76 5.22
CA LEU A 39 -3.40 -3.64 4.29
C LEU A 39 -3.58 -2.31 5.02
N ASN A 40 -4.30 -2.28 6.15
CA ASN A 40 -4.43 -1.08 6.97
C ASN A 40 -3.10 -0.68 7.61
N GLU A 41 -2.27 -1.63 8.06
CA GLU A 41 -0.94 -1.33 8.60
C GLU A 41 -0.04 -0.70 7.53
N ILE A 42 -0.01 -1.27 6.32
CA ILE A 42 0.75 -0.73 5.19
C ILE A 42 0.24 0.66 4.80
N LEU A 43 -1.08 0.86 4.73
CA LEU A 43 -1.67 2.15 4.39
C LEU A 43 -1.35 3.22 5.43
N ARG A 44 -1.37 2.84 6.71
CA ARG A 44 -1.03 3.72 7.83
C ARG A 44 0.43 4.14 7.79
N GLU A 45 1.36 3.20 7.64
CA GLU A 45 2.79 3.50 7.55
C GLU A 45 3.08 4.40 6.34
N TRP A 46 2.44 4.13 5.20
CA TRP A 46 2.56 5.00 4.03
C TRP A 46 2.05 6.42 4.29
N TYR A 47 0.91 6.54 4.97
CA TYR A 47 0.36 7.85 5.33
C TYR A 47 1.28 8.60 6.31
N GLU A 48 1.85 7.90 7.30
CA GLU A 48 2.80 8.48 8.25
C GLU A 48 4.06 9.00 7.55
N GLU A 49 4.63 8.23 6.61
CA GLU A 49 5.81 8.62 5.81
C GLU A 49 5.55 9.83 4.89
N VAL A 50 4.35 9.92 4.30
CA VAL A 50 3.99 11.06 3.41
C VAL A 50 3.65 12.32 4.22
N SER A 51 3.00 12.15 5.37
CA SER A 51 2.53 13.27 6.21
C SER A 51 3.63 13.81 7.14
N PHE A 52 4.58 12.97 7.51
CA PHE A 52 5.70 13.30 8.41
C PHE A 52 7.05 12.85 7.83
N PRO A 53 7.51 13.46 6.73
CA PRO A 53 8.77 13.10 6.06
C PRO A 53 10.03 13.56 6.82
#